data_AF-A0A8X6JCE0-F1
#
_entry.id   AF-A0A8X6JCE0-F1
#
_cell.length_a   1.000
_cell.length_b   1.000
_cell.length_c   1.000
_cell.angle_alpha   90.00
_cell.angle_beta   90.00
_cell.angle_gamma   90.00
#
_symmetry.space_group_name_H-M   'P 1'
#
loop_
_entity.id
_entity.type
_entity.pdbx_description
1 polymer ?
#
loop_
_entity_poly.entity_id
_entity_poly.type
_entity_poly.pdbx_seq_one_letter_code
_entity_poly.pdbx_strand_id
1 'polypeptide(L)'
;MRSFICKNLAERLNLPVTRKEHLLVYTFGNREPNEKIFDVVKVIISNKNQPDKSAECELLVSDTITNAVLPTPNLTIEKLIKTNHMAQSDLCLSQNNKEMNVLIGADLYWQFHTGCIKRINKNILC
;
A
#
# COMPACT_ATOMS: atom_id res chain seq x y z
N MET A 1 3.68 0.74 9.19
CA MET A 1 2.29 0.87 8.66
C MET A 1 1.95 -0.41 7.89
N ARG A 2 0.70 -0.90 7.89
CA ARG A 2 0.32 -2.15 7.19
C ARG A 2 0.23 -1.93 5.67
N SER A 3 0.49 -2.99 4.92
CA SER A 3 0.45 -3.01 3.45
C SER A 3 -0.40 -4.18 2.98
N PHE A 4 -0.97 -4.06 1.79
CA PHE A 4 -1.98 -4.98 1.27
C PHE A 4 -1.73 -5.35 -0.19
N ILE A 5 -2.16 -6.55 -0.57
CA ILE A 5 -2.18 -7.06 -1.94
C ILE A 5 -3.55 -7.64 -2.25
N CYS A 6 -4.04 -7.41 -3.47
CA CYS A 6 -5.28 -8.04 -3.93
C CYS A 6 -5.09 -9.54 -4.07
N LYS A 7 -6.07 -10.30 -3.60
CA LYS A 7 -6.09 -11.77 -3.67
C LYS A 7 -5.84 -12.30 -5.08
N ASN A 8 -6.51 -11.74 -6.09
CA ASN A 8 -6.32 -12.12 -7.49
C ASN A 8 -4.85 -12.01 -7.93
N LEU A 9 -4.16 -10.93 -7.55
CA LEU A 9 -2.75 -10.75 -7.90
C LEU A 9 -1.85 -11.74 -7.13
N ALA A 10 -2.12 -11.96 -5.84
CA ALA A 10 -1.35 -12.90 -5.02
C ALA A 10 -1.43 -14.33 -5.58
N GLU A 11 -2.63 -14.76 -5.98
CA GLU A 11 -2.88 -16.05 -6.63
C GLU A 11 -2.18 -16.16 -7.99
N ARG A 12 -2.26 -15.11 -8.83
CA ARG A 12 -1.59 -15.08 -10.15
C ARG A 12 -0.07 -15.15 -10.06
N LEU A 13 0.51 -14.55 -9.02
CA LEU A 13 1.94 -14.62 -8.73
C LEU A 13 2.32 -15.87 -7.93
N ASN A 14 1.33 -16.69 -7.55
CA ASN A 14 1.49 -17.92 -6.79
C ASN A 14 2.28 -17.70 -5.48
N LEU A 15 1.96 -16.60 -4.78
CA LEU A 15 2.69 -16.20 -3.57
C LEU A 15 2.35 -17.15 -2.41
N PRO A 16 3.37 -17.71 -1.72
CA PRO A 16 3.13 -18.59 -0.59
C PRO A 16 2.64 -17.79 0.62
N VAL A 17 1.58 -18.29 1.24
CA VAL A 17 1.10 -17.77 2.53
C VAL A 17 2.09 -18.19 3.61
N THR A 18 2.64 -17.22 4.33
CA THR A 18 3.61 -17.46 5.41
C THR A 18 2.93 -17.65 6.76
N ARG A 19 1.82 -16.93 7.01
CA ARG A 19 1.00 -17.03 8.23
C ARG A 19 -0.39 -16.44 8.01
N LYS A 20 -1.26 -16.58 9.02
CA LYS A 20 -2.52 -15.85 9.12
C LYS A 20 -2.47 -14.84 10.25
N GLU A 21 -3.04 -13.66 10.04
CA GLU A 21 -3.15 -12.60 11.04
C GLU A 21 -4.62 -12.28 11.35
N HIS A 22 -4.94 -12.21 12.64
CA HIS A 22 -6.24 -11.80 13.14
C HIS A 22 -6.22 -10.29 13.42
N LEU A 23 -7.07 -9.53 12.74
CA LEU A 23 -7.20 -8.09 12.91
C LEU A 23 -8.61 -7.73 13.38
N LEU A 24 -8.65 -6.98 14.48
CA LEU A 24 -9.87 -6.34 14.98
C LEU A 24 -10.04 -4.99 14.27
N VAL A 25 -11.04 -4.88 13.41
CA VAL A 25 -11.35 -3.67 12.65
C VAL A 25 -12.47 -2.90 13.35
N TYR A 26 -12.13 -1.73 13.88
CA TYR A 26 -13.09 -0.80 14.47
C TYR A 26 -13.57 0.20 13.42
N THR A 27 -14.86 0.17 13.09
CA THR A 27 -15.51 1.20 12.28
C THR A 27 -16.18 2.23 13.18
N PHE A 28 -16.17 3.50 12.79
CA PHE A 28 -16.86 4.56 13.52
C PHE A 28 -18.34 4.20 13.69
N GLY A 29 -18.83 4.23 14.94
CA GLY A 29 -20.21 3.89 15.28
C GLY A 29 -20.43 2.44 15.73
N ASN A 30 -19.46 1.54 15.52
CA ASN A 30 -19.55 0.18 16.06
C ASN A 30 -19.09 0.12 17.52
N ARG A 31 -19.86 -0.60 18.35
CA ARG A 31 -19.50 -0.87 19.76
C ARG A 31 -18.52 -2.02 19.89
N GLU A 32 -18.52 -2.95 18.94
CA GLU A 32 -17.65 -4.13 18.91
C GLU A 32 -16.82 -4.15 17.63
N PRO A 33 -15.56 -4.63 17.69
CA PRO A 33 -14.72 -4.77 16.51
C PRO A 33 -15.26 -5.84 15.57
N ASN A 34 -15.09 -5.63 14.27
CA ASN A 34 -15.24 -6.69 13.28
C ASN A 34 -13.92 -7.46 13.17
N GLU A 35 -13.91 -8.71 13.60
CA GLU A 35 -12.74 -9.57 13.46
C GLU A 35 -12.61 -10.06 12.01
N LYS A 36 -11.43 -9.82 11.43
CA LYS A 36 -11.06 -10.32 10.11
C LYS A 36 -9.74 -11.05 10.16
N ILE A 37 -9.68 -12.18 9.45
CA ILE A 37 -8.46 -12.97 9.29
C ILE A 37 -7.89 -12.66 7.91
N PHE A 38 -6.61 -12.35 7.87
CA PHE A 38 -5.87 -12.07 6.65
C PHE A 38 -4.76 -13.09 6.47
N ASP A 39 -4.61 -13.61 5.26
CA ASP A 39 -3.39 -14.34 4.90
C ASP A 39 -2.25 -13.33 4.71
N VAL A 40 -1.07 -13.66 5.21
CA VAL A 40 0.14 -12.85 5.04
C VAL A 40 1.02 -13.52 4.01
N VAL A 41 1.47 -12.75 3.03
CA VAL A 41 2.45 -13.18 2.03
C VAL A 41 3.72 -12.34 2.16
N LYS A 42 4.86 -12.94 1.84
CA LYS A 42 6.15 -12.26 1.82
C LYS A 42 6.55 -11.99 0.37
N VAL A 43 6.89 -10.75 0.06
CA VAL A 43 7.28 -10.35 -1.30
C VAL A 43 8.53 -9.49 -1.27
N ILE A 44 9.28 -9.52 -2.37
CA ILE A 44 10.36 -8.59 -2.63
C ILE A 44 9.85 -7.59 -3.66
N ILE A 45 9.85 -6.31 -3.30
CA ILE A 45 9.51 -5.23 -4.21
C ILE A 45 10.82 -4.56 -4.62
N SER A 46 11.03 -4.40 -5.92
CA SER A 46 12.21 -3.73 -6.48
C SER A 46 11.80 -2.52 -7.32
N ASN A 47 12.68 -1.53 -7.36
CA ASN A 47 12.53 -0.43 -8.30
C ASN A 47 12.84 -0.95 -9.72
N LYS A 48 11.91 -0.77 -10.66
CA LYS A 48 12.07 -1.19 -12.06
C LYS A 48 13.34 -0.63 -12.72
N ASN A 49 13.70 0.61 -12.39
CA ASN A 49 14.86 1.29 -12.97
C ASN A 49 16.15 1.09 -12.15
N GLN A 50 16.03 0.60 -10.91
CA GLN A 50 17.14 0.35 -9.98
C GLN A 50 16.89 -0.96 -9.22
N PRO A 51 17.09 -2.13 -9.86
CA PRO A 51 16.74 -3.44 -9.26
C PRO A 51 17.52 -3.76 -7.98
N ASP A 52 18.69 -3.14 -7.81
CA ASP A 52 19.52 -3.17 -6.60
C ASP A 52 18.78 -2.58 -5.39
N LYS A 53 17.86 -1.63 -5.62
CA LYS A 53 16.95 -1.11 -4.61
C LYS A 53 15.73 -2.01 -4.50
N SER A 54 15.90 -3.09 -3.75
CA SER A 54 14.84 -4.00 -3.36
C SER A 54 14.62 -3.98 -1.85
N ALA A 55 13.39 -4.26 -1.43
CA ALA A 55 13.09 -4.52 -0.04
C ALA A 55 12.10 -5.67 0.07
N GLU A 56 12.37 -6.52 1.05
CA GLU A 56 11.44 -7.55 1.45
C GLU A 56 10.37 -6.94 2.36
N CYS A 57 9.11 -7.28 2.11
CA CYS A 57 8.00 -6.81 2.91
C CYS A 57 6.89 -7.85 3.00
N GLU A 58 6.05 -7.67 4.01
CA GLU A 58 4.89 -8.51 4.24
C GLU A 58 3.63 -7.75 3.84
N LEU A 59 2.77 -8.42 3.10
CA LEU A 59 1.52 -7.88 2.60
C LEU A 59 0.36 -8.74 3.09
N LEU A 60 -0.70 -8.08 3.55
CA LEU A 60 -1.96 -8.72 3.90
C LEU A 60 -2.78 -8.93 2.63
N VAL A 61 -3.21 -10.17 2.39
CA VAL A 61 -4.05 -10.52 1.25
C VAL A 61 -5.48 -10.09 1.52
N SER A 62 -6.04 -9.23 0.66
CA SER A 62 -7.42 -8.76 0.76
C SER A 62 -8.16 -9.01 -0.56
N ASP A 63 -9.45 -9.36 -0.48
CA ASP A 63 -10.33 -9.45 -1.66
C ASP A 63 -10.51 -8.08 -2.33
N THR A 64 -10.55 -7.02 -1.52
CA THR A 64 -10.67 -5.64 -2.01
C THR A 64 -9.79 -4.73 -1.14
N ILE A 65 -8.89 -3.99 -1.76
CA ILE A 65 -8.07 -2.97 -1.07
C ILE A 65 -8.89 -1.69 -0.86
N THR A 66 -9.58 -1.22 -1.89
CA THR A 66 -10.43 -0.04 -1.83
C THR A 66 -11.56 -0.12 -2.84
N ASN A 67 -12.76 0.30 -2.42
CA ASN A 67 -13.90 0.55 -3.32
C ASN A 67 -14.01 2.04 -3.70
N ALA A 68 -13.10 2.88 -3.20
CA ALA A 68 -13.12 4.31 -3.47
C ALA A 68 -12.62 4.60 -4.89
N VAL A 69 -13.31 5.52 -5.57
CA VAL A 69 -12.80 6.11 -6.81
C VAL A 69 -11.65 7.04 -6.44
N LEU A 70 -10.45 6.73 -6.94
CA LEU A 70 -9.28 7.58 -6.74
C LEU A 70 -9.37 8.79 -7.68
N PRO A 71 -9.50 10.02 -7.16
CA PRO A 71 -9.57 11.20 -8.00
C PRO A 71 -8.22 11.49 -8.65
N THR A 72 -8.25 12.17 -9.79
CA THR A 72 -7.04 12.74 -10.40
C THR A 72 -6.37 13.69 -9.40
N PRO A 73 -5.04 13.61 -9.19
CA PRO A 73 -4.32 14.54 -8.35
C PRO A 73 -4.61 16.00 -8.72
N ASN A 74 -4.89 16.85 -7.73
CA ASN A 74 -4.99 18.29 -7.95
C ASN A 74 -3.60 18.94 -8.10
N LEU A 75 -3.54 20.20 -8.51
CA LEU A 75 -2.28 20.93 -8.70
C LEU A 75 -1.36 20.94 -7.48
N THR A 76 -1.91 20.91 -6.27
CA THR A 76 -1.12 20.85 -5.03
C THR A 76 -0.44 19.50 -4.87
N ILE A 77 -1.18 18.41 -5.11
CA ILE A 77 -0.64 17.05 -5.07
C ILE A 77 0.38 16.87 -6.21
N GLU A 78 0.09 17.37 -7.41
CA GLU A 78 1.03 17.34 -8.54
C GLU A 78 2.35 18.05 -8.23
N LYS A 79 2.30 19.24 -7.63
CA LYS A 79 3.50 19.96 -7.18
C LYS A 79 4.28 19.12 -6.17
N LEU A 80 3.60 18.53 -5.19
CA LEU A 80 4.23 17.72 -4.16
C LEU A 80 4.88 16.45 -4.73
N ILE A 81 4.26 15.80 -5.72
CA ILE A 81 4.84 14.67 -6.45
C ILE A 81 6.13 15.10 -7.17
N LYS A 82 6.09 16.23 -7.89
CA LYS A 82 7.25 16.77 -8.62
C LYS A 82 8.39 17.15 -7.68
N THR A 83 8.10 17.88 -6.61
CA THR A 83 9.10 18.34 -5.63
C THR A 83 9.77 17.17 -4.90
N ASN A 84 9.05 16.09 -4.64
CA ASN A 84 9.59 14.92 -3.97
C ASN A 84 10.20 13.88 -4.92
N HIS A 85 10.41 14.23 -6.20
CA HIS A 85 10.94 13.32 -7.23
C HIS A 85 10.21 11.97 -7.28
N MET A 86 8.92 11.96 -6.94
CA MET A 86 8.12 10.76 -7.01
C MET A 86 7.72 10.54 -8.47
N ALA A 87 7.84 9.30 -8.95
CA ALA A 87 7.29 8.97 -10.26
C ALA A 87 5.78 9.24 -10.23
N GLN A 88 5.30 10.10 -11.13
CA GLN A 88 3.86 10.16 -11.41
C GLN A 88 3.47 8.76 -11.89
N SER A 89 2.52 8.14 -11.19
CA SER A 89 1.86 6.96 -11.72
C SER A 89 1.21 7.34 -13.06
N ASP A 90 1.28 6.47 -14.07
CA ASP A 90 0.58 6.60 -15.36
C ASP A 90 -0.97 6.60 -15.24
N LEU A 91 -1.51 6.89 -14.05
CA LEU A 91 -2.92 6.94 -13.71
C LEU A 91 -3.69 8.04 -14.46
N CYS A 92 -3.03 8.97 -15.15
CA CYS A 92 -3.72 10.08 -15.82
C CYS A 92 -4.28 9.78 -17.22
N LEU A 93 -4.15 8.57 -17.80
CA LEU A 93 -4.47 8.39 -19.23
C LEU A 93 -5.60 7.40 -19.58
N SER A 94 -6.27 6.77 -18.62
CA SER A 94 -7.45 5.95 -18.98
C SER A 94 -8.54 6.02 -17.92
N GLN A 95 -9.66 6.63 -18.28
CA GLN A 95 -10.89 6.79 -17.48
C GLN A 95 -11.63 5.48 -17.14
N ASN A 96 -10.97 4.33 -17.20
CA ASN A 96 -11.56 3.06 -16.81
C ASN A 96 -10.98 2.63 -15.47
N ASN A 97 -11.86 2.45 -14.48
CA ASN A 97 -11.64 1.81 -13.17
C ASN A 97 -10.45 0.84 -13.18
N LYS A 98 -9.26 1.33 -12.83
CA LYS A 98 -8.11 0.47 -12.56
C LYS A 98 -8.19 0.07 -11.10
N GLU A 99 -8.55 -1.19 -10.89
CA GLU A 99 -8.54 -1.83 -9.58
C GLU A 99 -7.15 -1.71 -8.94
N MET A 100 -7.10 -1.29 -7.67
CA MET A 100 -5.85 -1.13 -6.95
C MET A 100 -5.34 -2.50 -6.50
N ASN A 101 -4.23 -2.97 -7.08
CA ASN A 101 -3.72 -4.30 -6.78
C ASN A 101 -2.79 -4.39 -5.57
N VAL A 102 -2.10 -3.29 -5.23
CA VAL A 102 -1.14 -3.24 -4.12
C VAL A 102 -1.23 -1.88 -3.43
N LEU A 103 -1.29 -1.89 -2.10
CA LEU A 103 -1.21 -0.71 -1.25
C LEU A 103 -0.02 -0.87 -0.31
N ILE A 104 0.93 0.06 -0.38
CA ILE A 104 2.15 0.03 0.43
C ILE A 104 2.10 1.13 1.47
N GLY A 105 2.38 0.80 2.73
CA GLY A 105 2.51 1.78 3.80
C GLY A 105 3.66 2.77 3.56
N ALA A 106 3.51 4.00 4.05
CA ALA A 106 4.46 5.09 3.82
C ALA A 106 5.90 4.77 4.29
N ASP A 107 6.05 3.98 5.36
CA ASP A 107 7.36 3.56 5.87
C ASP A 107 8.15 2.78 4.80
N LEU A 108 7.49 1.82 4.14
CA LEU A 108 8.09 1.01 3.07
C LEU A 108 8.39 1.89 1.85
N TYR A 109 7.49 2.79 1.48
CA TYR A 109 7.73 3.76 0.40
C TYR A 109 9.03 4.55 0.61
N TRP A 110 9.23 5.11 1.81
CA TRP A 110 10.44 5.88 2.11
C TRP A 110 11.71 5.04 2.11
N GLN A 111 11.60 3.79 2.56
CA GLN A 111 12.69 2.82 2.48
C GLN A 111 13.08 2.54 1.02
N PHE A 112 12.13 2.36 0.11
CA PHE A 112 12.42 2.20 -1.32
C PHE A 112 13.02 3.45 -1.96
N HIS A 113 12.47 4.63 -1.61
CA HIS A 113 12.83 5.87 -2.29
C HIS A 113 14.17 6.43 -1.80
N THR A 114 14.43 6.37 -0.50
CA THR A 114 15.58 7.03 0.14
C THR A 114 16.52 6.11 0.89
N GLY A 115 16.15 4.83 1.11
CA GLY A 115 16.88 3.93 2.01
C GLY A 115 16.65 4.20 3.50
N CYS A 116 15.90 5.25 3.86
CA CYS A 116 15.61 5.65 5.23
C CYS A 116 14.10 5.65 5.50
N ILE A 117 13.69 5.27 6.72
CA ILE A 117 12.30 5.42 7.15
C ILE A 117 12.09 6.86 7.62
N LYS A 118 11.21 7.62 6.94
CA LYS A 118 10.76 8.94 7.40
C LYS A 118 9.41 8.81 8.10
N ARG A 119 9.40 8.92 9.43
CA ARG A 119 8.17 8.99 10.23
C ARG A 119 7.78 10.44 10.48
N ILE A 120 6.50 10.76 10.33
CA ILE A 120 5.96 12.03 10.83
C ILE A 120 6.10 11.99 12.36
N ASN A 121 6.66 13.05 12.95
CA ASN A 121 6.97 13.14 14.38
C ASN A 121 5.79 12.72 15.27
N LYS A 122 6.11 12.00 16.36
CA LYS A 122 5.16 11.44 17.35
C LYS A 122 4.32 12.46 18.14
N ASN A 123 4.35 13.75 17.79
CA ASN A 123 3.74 14.82 18.58
C ASN A 123 2.26 15.07 18.27
N ILE A 124 1.55 14.08 17.73
CA ILE A 124 0.09 14.11 17.67
C ILE A 124 -0.40 13.19 18.79
N LEU A 125 -0.30 13.69 20.02
CA LEU A 125 -1.09 13.20 21.15
C LEU A 125 -2.48 13.80 20.97
N CYS A 126 -3.49 12.93 20.87
CA CYS A 126 -4.89 13.31 21.05
C CYS A 126 -5.12 13.83 22.48
#